data_AF-A0A0D3CRM5-F1
#
_entry.id   AF-A0A0D3CRM5-F1
#
_cell.length_a   1.000
_cell.length_b   1.000
_cell.length_c   1.000
_cell.angle_alpha   90.00
_cell.angle_beta   90.00
_cell.angle_gamma   90.00
#
_symmetry.space_group_name_H-M   'P 1'
#
loop_
_entity.id
_entity.type
_entity.pdbx_description
1 polymer ?
#
loop_
_entity_poly.entity_id
_entity_poly.type
_entity_poly.pdbx_seq_one_letter_code
_entity_poly.pdbx_strand_id
1 'polypeptide(L)'
;MVQTIANLFQEVGYNQFQSVGFSTDGFATTPTMRKLNLIWTSRMHIEIYRYLAWGDVVGIKTWCQSEGRIGTRRDGFLRTLITVKSLAVLL
;
A
#
# COMPACT_ATOMS: atom_id res chain seq x y z
N MET A 1 -5.54 -4.94 15.59
CA MET A 1 -6.23 -5.39 14.37
C MET A 1 -6.07 -4.41 13.20
N VAL A 2 -6.39 -3.12 13.36
CA VAL A 2 -6.18 -2.10 12.30
C VAL A 2 -4.71 -1.97 11.87
N GLN A 3 -3.77 -1.99 12.84
CA GLN A 3 -2.34 -1.94 12.55
C GLN A 3 -1.88 -3.06 11.62
N THR A 4 -2.42 -4.27 11.77
CA THR A 4 -2.09 -5.40 10.90
C THR A 4 -2.47 -5.12 9.44
N ILE A 5 -3.65 -4.53 9.22
CA ILE A 5 -4.11 -4.13 7.88
C ILE A 5 -3.23 -3.01 7.32
N ALA A 6 -2.88 -2.01 8.13
CA ALA A 6 -1.98 -0.93 7.72
C ALA A 6 -0.58 -1.47 7.32
N ASN A 7 -0.02 -2.39 8.10
CA ASN A 7 1.25 -3.03 7.80
C ASN A 7 1.20 -3.82 6.49
N LEU A 8 0.11 -4.56 6.25
CA LEU A 8 -0.09 -5.27 4.98
C LEU A 8 -0.13 -4.32 3.78
N PHE A 9 -0.81 -3.18 3.90
CA PHE A 9 -0.81 -2.16 2.85
C PHE A 9 0.57 -1.52 2.62
N GLN A 10 1.35 -1.27 3.68
CA GLN A 10 2.72 -0.77 3.56
C GLN A 10 3.62 -1.78 2.81
N GLU A 11 3.57 -3.05 3.20
CA GLU A 11 4.37 -4.12 2.62
C GLU A 11 4.06 -4.34 1.15
N VAL A 12 2.78 -4.47 0.79
CA VAL A 12 2.37 -4.64 -0.61
C VAL A 12 2.72 -3.41 -1.45
N GLY A 13 2.57 -2.22 -0.87
CA GLY A 13 2.95 -0.98 -1.52
C GLY A 13 4.46 -0.86 -1.79
N TYR A 14 5.28 -1.37 -0.87
CA TYR A 14 6.73 -1.45 -1.04
C TYR A 14 7.10 -2.45 -2.14
N ASN A 15 6.49 -3.65 -2.12
CA ASN A 15 6.71 -4.69 -3.12
C ASN A 15 6.33 -4.24 -4.54
N GLN A 16 5.25 -3.46 -4.69
CA GLN A 16 4.89 -2.87 -5.98
C GLN A 16 5.96 -1.92 -6.50
N PHE A 17 6.48 -1.01 -5.67
CA PHE A 17 7.52 -0.08 -6.10
C PHE A 17 8.83 -0.78 -6.46
N GLN A 18 9.23 -1.79 -5.69
CA GLN A 18 10.39 -2.62 -6.04
C GLN A 18 10.19 -3.30 -7.41
N SER A 19 9.02 -3.89 -7.65
CA SER A 19 8.69 -4.54 -8.93
C SER A 19 8.75 -3.57 -10.13
N VAL A 20 8.43 -2.30 -9.93
CA VAL A 20 8.51 -1.25 -10.96
C VAL A 20 9.93 -0.64 -11.08
N GLY A 21 10.91 -1.13 -10.32
CA GLY A 21 12.32 -0.73 -10.46
C GLY A 21 12.74 0.46 -9.61
N PHE A 22 12.01 0.76 -8.54
CA PHE A 22 12.48 1.70 -7.52
C PHE A 22 13.60 1.07 -6.66
N SER A 23 14.33 1.91 -5.94
CA SER A 23 15.51 1.51 -5.15
C SER A 23 15.21 0.45 -4.08
N THR A 24 16.19 -0.43 -3.82
CA THR A 24 16.17 -1.47 -2.78
C THR A 24 16.70 -0.97 -1.41
N ASP A 25 16.89 0.33 -1.25
CA ASP A 25 17.41 1.00 -0.04
C ASP A 25 16.42 1.04 1.14
N GLY A 26 15.36 0.22 1.11
CA GLY A 26 14.31 0.18 2.13
C GLY A 26 13.25 1.29 2.03
N PHE A 27 13.46 2.32 1.22
CA PHE A 27 12.55 3.47 1.12
C PHE A 27 11.87 3.61 -0.25
N ALA A 28 12.17 2.72 -1.20
CA ALA A 28 11.63 2.76 -2.56
C ALA A 28 11.77 4.16 -3.17
N THR A 29 12.97 4.75 -3.03
CA THR A 29 13.28 6.08 -3.55
C THR A 29 13.68 6.00 -5.02
N THR A 30 13.41 7.07 -5.78
CA THR A 30 13.97 7.19 -7.14
C THR A 30 15.45 7.62 -7.08
N PRO A 31 16.25 7.38 -8.14
CA PRO A 31 17.63 7.89 -8.19
C PRO A 31 17.74 9.40 -7.96
N THR A 32 16.76 10.18 -8.44
CA THR A 32 16.70 11.63 -8.23
C THR A 32 16.43 11.98 -6.78
N MET A 33 15.50 11.28 -6.10
CA MET A 33 15.22 11.50 -4.69
C MET A 33 16.46 11.23 -3.82
N ARG A 34 17.24 10.19 -4.11
CA ARG A 34 18.49 9.91 -3.38
C ARG A 34 19.52 11.01 -3.52
N LYS A 35 19.70 11.56 -4.73
CA LYS A 35 20.62 12.70 -4.96
C LYS A 35 20.19 13.96 -4.20
N LEU A 36 18.90 14.11 -3.94
CA LEU A 36 18.31 15.26 -3.25
C LEU A 36 18.01 14.98 -1.77
N ASN A 37 18.40 13.82 -1.23
CA ASN A 37 18.10 13.37 0.13
C ASN A 37 16.60 13.44 0.50
N LEU A 38 15.73 13.04 -0.43
CA LEU A 38 14.28 13.05 -0.24
C LEU A 38 13.76 11.66 0.12
N ILE A 39 12.75 11.62 1.00
CA ILE A 39 12.02 10.41 1.41
C ILE A 39 10.53 10.55 1.13
N TRP A 40 9.82 9.42 0.99
CA TRP A 40 8.37 9.41 0.89
C TRP A 40 7.72 9.53 2.27
N THR A 41 6.70 10.38 2.36
CA THR A 41 5.81 10.45 3.53
C THR A 41 4.37 10.31 3.04
N SER A 42 3.58 9.44 3.66
CA SER A 42 2.20 9.17 3.25
C SER A 42 1.19 9.51 4.35
N ARG A 43 -0.03 9.84 3.93
CA ARG A 43 -1.23 9.86 4.78
C ARG A 43 -2.07 8.66 4.39
N MET A 44 -2.61 7.94 5.37
CA MET A 44 -3.42 6.74 5.13
C MET A 44 -4.82 6.93 5.69
N HIS A 45 -5.84 6.71 4.86
CA HIS A 45 -7.22 6.60 5.30
C HIS A 45 -7.72 5.18 5.02
N ILE A 46 -8.01 4.41 6.08
CA ILE A 46 -8.39 3.00 5.97
C ILE A 46 -9.82 2.85 6.46
N GLU A 47 -10.70 2.42 5.57
CA GLU A 47 -12.07 2.03 5.89
C GLU A 47 -12.14 0.51 6.03
N ILE A 48 -12.66 0.02 7.15
CA ILE A 48 -12.79 -1.42 7.43
C ILE A 48 -14.26 -1.79 7.48
N TYR A 49 -14.68 -2.68 6.57
CA TYR A 49 -16.04 -3.21 6.54
C TYR A 49 -16.19 -4.47 7.40
N ARG A 50 -15.14 -5.28 7.52
CA ARG A 50 -15.12 -6.48 8.37
C ARG A 50 -13.69 -6.81 8.80
N TYR A 51 -13.54 -7.21 10.07
CA TYR A 51 -12.26 -7.69 10.59
C TYR A 51 -11.90 -9.08 10.07
N LEU A 52 -10.59 -9.30 9.97
CA LEU A 52 -10.00 -10.58 9.61
C LEU A 52 -10.07 -11.56 10.77
N ALA A 53 -10.41 -12.81 10.47
CA ALA A 53 -10.22 -13.91 11.39
C ALA A 53 -8.87 -14.59 11.12
N TRP A 54 -8.37 -15.31 12.13
CA TRP A 54 -7.21 -16.18 11.93
C TRP A 54 -7.51 -17.25 10.88
N GLY A 55 -6.56 -17.48 9.97
CA GLY A 55 -6.71 -18.44 8.86
C GLY A 55 -7.41 -17.88 7.62
N ASP A 56 -7.89 -16.63 7.64
CA ASP A 56 -8.47 -16.00 6.45
C ASP A 56 -7.38 -15.72 5.40
N VAL A 57 -7.56 -16.26 4.19
CA VAL A 57 -6.70 -15.93 3.05
C VAL A 57 -7.23 -14.69 2.33
N VAL A 58 -6.39 -13.66 2.24
CA VAL A 58 -6.74 -12.37 1.67
C VAL A 58 -5.93 -12.06 0.42
N GLY A 59 -6.59 -11.47 -0.56
CA GLY A 59 -5.96 -10.84 -1.71
C GLY A 59 -5.95 -9.33 -1.51
N ILE A 60 -4.79 -8.72 -1.76
CA ILE A 60 -4.62 -7.26 -1.73
C ILE A 60 -4.34 -6.80 -3.15
N LYS A 61 -5.10 -5.81 -3.61
CA LYS A 61 -4.83 -5.09 -4.86
C LYS A 61 -4.51 -3.65 -4.51
N THR A 62 -3.47 -3.11 -5.12
CA THR A 62 -3.04 -1.72 -4.94
C THR A 62 -2.67 -1.14 -6.31
N TRP A 63 -2.90 0.14 -6.48
CA TRP A 63 -2.42 0.90 -7.64
C TRP A 63 -2.02 2.31 -7.20
N CYS A 64 -1.10 2.90 -7.96
CA CYS A 64 -0.68 4.27 -7.75
C CYS A 64 -1.24 5.15 -8.86
N GLN A 65 -1.79 6.30 -8.48
CA GLN A 65 -2.22 7.35 -9.39
C GLN A 65 -1.36 8.59 -9.13
N SER A 66 -1.11 9.38 -10.17
CA SER A 66 -0.48 10.69 -10.01
C SER A 66 -1.46 11.63 -9.32
N GLU A 67 -1.00 12.31 -8.28
CA GLU A 67 -1.79 13.32 -7.58
C GLU A 67 -1.00 14.63 -7.51
N GLY A 68 -1.30 15.54 -8.44
CA GLY A 68 -0.57 16.80 -8.59
C GLY A 68 0.88 16.60 -9.06
N ARG A 69 1.75 17.58 -8.76
CA ARG A 69 3.16 17.60 -9.18
C ARG A 69 4.12 16.84 -8.25
N ILE A 70 3.77 16.73 -6.96
CA ILE A 70 4.68 16.27 -5.90
C ILE A 70 4.09 15.07 -5.14
N GLY A 71 2.79 14.77 -5.33
CA GLY A 71 2.09 13.69 -4.65
C GLY A 71 1.86 12.47 -5.55
N THR A 72 1.75 11.32 -4.90
CA THR A 72 1.15 10.12 -5.51
C THR A 72 0.03 9.66 -4.59
N ARG A 73 -1.14 9.42 -5.18
CA ARG A 73 -2.25 8.77 -4.49
C ARG A 73 -2.07 7.27 -4.63
N ARG A 74 -2.27 6.55 -3.54
CA ARG A 74 -2.27 5.09 -3.55
C ARG A 74 -3.60 4.61 -3.01
N ASP A 75 -4.36 3.99 -3.90
CA ASP A 75 -5.60 3.34 -3.52
C ASP A 75 -5.38 1.83 -3.45
N GLY A 76 -6.03 1.22 -2.47
CA GLY A 76 -5.86 -0.18 -2.15
C GLY A 76 -7.17 -0.83 -1.77
N PHE A 77 -7.30 -2.10 -2.12
CA PHE A 77 -8.47 -2.89 -1.83
C PHE A 77 -8.09 -4.27 -1.31
N LEU A 78 -8.63 -4.62 -0.14
CA LEU A 78 -8.42 -5.91 0.52
C LEU A 78 -9.70 -6.74 0.46
N ARG A 79 -9.60 -7.97 -0.05
CA ARG A 79 -10.72 -8.92 -0.15
C ARG A 79 -10.36 -10.30 0.36
N THR A 80 -11.32 -11.01 0.93
CA THR A 80 -11.16 -12.44 1.22
C THR A 80 -11.27 -13.24 -0.06
N LEU A 81 -10.38 -14.21 -0.26
CA LEU A 81 -10.44 -15.11 -1.42
C LEU A 81 -11.59 -16.13 -1.30
N ILE A 82 -11.99 -16.47 -0.08
CA ILE A 82 -13.03 -17.47 0.19
C ILE A 82 -14.44 -16.94 -0.09
N THR A 83 -14.73 -15.67 0.25
CA THR A 83 -16.11 -15.13 0.20
C THR A 83 -16.31 -14.05 -0.86
N VAL A 84 -15.27 -13.66 -1.60
CA VAL A 84 -15.32 -12.58 -2.63
C VAL A 84 -15.77 -11.21 -2.07
N LYS A 85 -15.91 -11.06 -0.74
CA LYS A 85 -16.34 -9.82 -0.09
C LYS A 85 -15.16 -8.90 0.20
N SER A 86 -15.39 -7.62 -0.04
CA SER A 86 -14.55 -6.49 0.36
C SER A 86 -14.41 -6.46 1.88
N LEU A 87 -13.19 -6.28 2.38
CA LEU A 87 -12.90 -6.19 3.81
C LEU A 87 -12.41 -4.82 4.22
N ALA A 88 -11.55 -4.19 3.41
CA ALA A 88 -11.05 -2.85 3.67
C ALA A 88 -10.64 -2.13 2.38
N VAL A 89 -10.74 -0.80 2.40
CA VAL A 89 -10.30 0.10 1.33
C VAL A 89 -9.31 1.11 1.89
N LEU A 90 -8.23 1.38 1.15
CA LEU A 90 -7.33 2.51 1.34
C LEU A 90 -7.71 3.60 0.35
N LEU A 91 -8.03 4.79 0.87
CA LEU A 91 -8.41 5.99 0.12
C LEU A 91 -7.30 7.05 0.11
#